data_AF-A0A945E504-F1
#
_entry.id   AF-A0A945E504-F1
#
_cell.length_a   1.000
_cell.length_b   1.000
_cell.length_c   1.000
_cell.angle_alpha   90.00
_cell.angle_beta   90.00
_cell.angle_gamma   90.00
#
_symmetry.space_group_name_H-M   'P 1'
#
loop_
_entity.id
_entity.type
_entity.pdbx_description
1 polymer ?
#
loop_
_entity_poly.entity_id
_entity_poly.type
_entity_poly.pdbx_seq_one_letter_code
_entity_poly.pdbx_strand_id
1 'polypeptide(L)'
;MDLSDPTNLRIATILTVQGQHVSSRVVGGAARIVVTSAPAELPFVYPAGKASEESAERFNREVVAETVLSDWMPDFVLESGGEILAEGPLNACADVSRPAEFAGFSTLTVLTVPLDRPLSAPATTAVLAEGSTVYSGHENMYVTTNTWIDPEDMADESRSIWWNERWDTAIHQFDVTQPTATTYLASGTVPGHLLNQFSLSEHEGHLRVATTTGGPWRFDEDAESMVTVLARNDATLDVVGQVGDMGRGERIFAVRYVGDVAYVVTFRQTDPFYTVDLSDPTDPRVRGELKITGYSGYLHPIAPDRVLGIGQEATDEGRTTGTKVTLFDVSNLDAPRDLATWSMKGGQSGVEWDHRAFLAWKDLAVLPFNDWQSESNGAVVLRVGDDSLTELGRIDHADEPGAEAVPPCPEVDVDDLAGQSGDMEPMRGDSVVMFCEQGMDATMKGHWCDLMKLSDAYWWAEEFGIDPDQIPTGSDVIVCWPDGGYVQPIQRTLVIGDGLWSYSRQRLQENALEGLARLQVVDL
;
A
#
# COMPACT_ATOMS: atom_id res chain seq x y z
N MET A 1 -6.49 10.95 17.98
CA MET A 1 -7.69 11.76 17.67
C MET A 1 -8.67 11.64 18.83
N ASP A 2 -9.24 12.75 19.29
CA ASP A 2 -10.43 12.73 20.16
C ASP A 2 -11.65 12.47 19.26
N LEU A 3 -12.35 11.37 19.55
CA LEU A 3 -13.53 10.91 18.80
C LEU A 3 -14.83 11.13 19.59
N SER A 4 -14.79 11.81 20.73
CA SER A 4 -15.98 12.03 21.57
C SER A 4 -17.06 12.89 20.89
N ASP A 5 -16.65 13.75 19.98
CA ASP A 5 -17.51 14.55 19.11
C ASP A 5 -17.12 14.33 17.63
N PRO A 6 -17.83 13.44 16.90
CA PRO A 6 -17.56 13.17 15.49
C PRO A 6 -17.69 14.39 14.57
N THR A 7 -18.37 15.46 15.01
CA THR A 7 -18.52 16.70 14.25
C THR A 7 -17.36 17.67 14.43
N ASN A 8 -16.43 17.37 15.34
CA ASN A 8 -15.35 18.24 15.75
C ASN A 8 -14.14 17.40 16.18
N LEU A 9 -13.61 16.63 15.22
CA LEU A 9 -12.45 15.79 15.42
C LEU A 9 -11.23 16.66 15.72
N ARG A 10 -10.55 16.37 16.84
CA ARG A 10 -9.34 17.11 17.26
C ARG A 10 -8.18 16.18 17.47
N ILE A 11 -6.97 16.64 17.15
CA ILE A 11 -5.74 15.96 17.52
C ILE A 11 -5.52 16.21 19.01
N ALA A 12 -5.71 15.18 19.83
CA ALA A 12 -5.48 15.26 21.28
C ALA A 12 -4.00 15.08 21.65
N THR A 13 -3.34 14.11 21.01
CA THR A 13 -1.97 13.69 21.33
C THR A 13 -1.30 13.22 20.05
N ILE A 14 -0.02 13.54 19.89
CA ILE A 14 0.82 13.17 18.75
C ILE A 14 1.98 12.33 19.28
N LEU A 15 2.23 11.18 18.66
CA LEU A 15 3.42 10.36 18.87
C LEU A 15 4.24 10.40 17.58
N THR A 16 5.38 11.06 17.62
CA THR A 16 6.36 11.13 16.54
C THR A 16 7.42 10.09 16.79
N VAL A 17 7.75 9.29 15.78
CA VAL A 17 8.71 8.17 15.87
C VAL A 17 9.68 8.25 14.71
N GLN A 18 10.98 8.11 14.99
CA GLN A 18 11.99 8.07 13.95
C GLN A 18 11.98 6.72 13.21
N GLY A 19 12.02 6.79 11.88
CA GLY A 19 12.12 5.63 11.00
C GLY A 19 11.17 5.73 9.82
N GLN A 20 11.07 4.64 9.07
CA GLN A 20 10.16 4.47 7.94
C GLN A 20 9.00 3.56 8.35
N HIS A 21 7.78 4.00 8.11
CA HIS A 21 6.59 3.18 8.31
C HIS A 21 6.55 2.04 7.30
N VAL A 22 6.39 0.81 7.77
CA VAL A 22 6.26 -0.39 6.92
C VAL A 22 4.79 -0.78 6.77
N SER A 23 4.11 -0.97 7.90
CA SER A 23 2.68 -1.28 7.91
C SER A 23 2.07 -1.12 9.30
N SER A 24 0.74 -0.95 9.33
CA SER A 24 -0.03 -0.97 10.58
C SER A 24 -1.18 -1.97 10.51
N ARG A 25 -1.45 -2.66 11.62
CA ARG A 25 -2.57 -3.60 11.75
C ARG A 25 -3.25 -3.41 13.10
N VAL A 26 -4.57 -3.49 13.13
CA VAL A 26 -5.33 -3.53 14.39
C VAL A 26 -5.63 -4.98 14.72
N VAL A 27 -5.11 -5.47 15.84
CA VAL A 27 -5.30 -6.85 16.31
C VAL A 27 -5.55 -6.82 17.80
N GLY A 28 -6.59 -7.52 18.26
CA GLY A 28 -6.88 -7.66 19.69
C GLY A 28 -7.16 -6.35 20.43
N GLY A 29 -7.64 -5.30 19.75
CA GLY A 29 -7.90 -3.98 20.36
C GLY A 29 -6.68 -3.06 20.46
N ALA A 30 -5.56 -3.43 19.83
CA ALA A 30 -4.36 -2.60 19.75
C ALA A 30 -3.94 -2.38 18.30
N ALA A 31 -3.45 -1.18 18.00
CA ALA A 31 -2.71 -0.93 16.78
C ALA A 31 -1.26 -1.42 16.95
N ARG A 32 -0.85 -2.31 16.03
CA ARG A 32 0.53 -2.77 15.83
C ARG A 32 1.10 -1.98 14.68
N ILE A 33 2.06 -1.10 14.98
CA ILE A 33 2.69 -0.23 13.98
C ILE A 33 4.12 -0.71 13.79
N VAL A 34 4.46 -1.10 12.57
CA VAL A 34 5.78 -1.61 12.22
C VAL A 34 6.59 -0.48 11.59
N VAL A 35 7.73 -0.18 12.19
CA VAL A 35 8.66 0.87 11.76
C VAL A 35 10.04 0.24 11.59
N THR A 36 10.75 0.59 10.52
CA THR A 36 12.16 0.23 10.34
C THR A 36 13.02 1.48 10.42
N SER A 37 14.13 1.42 11.14
CA SER A 37 15.09 2.52 11.22
C SER A 37 16.49 2.02 10.95
N ALA A 38 17.18 2.60 9.98
CA ALA A 38 18.63 2.44 9.89
C ALA A 38 19.28 3.14 11.11
N PRO A 39 20.45 2.66 11.58
CA PRO A 39 21.21 3.38 12.59
C PRO A 39 21.47 4.81 12.12
N ALA A 40 21.56 5.76 13.06
CA ALA A 40 21.86 7.15 12.77
C ALA A 40 23.15 7.25 11.95
N GLU A 41 23.37 8.37 11.24
CA GLU A 41 24.46 8.63 10.29
C GLU A 41 25.87 8.28 10.82
N LEU A 42 26.19 6.98 10.89
CA LEU A 42 27.51 6.50 11.23
C LEU A 42 28.42 6.97 10.09
N PRO A 43 29.53 7.64 10.38
CA PRO A 43 30.40 8.23 9.36
C PRO A 43 31.23 7.16 8.65
N PHE A 44 30.60 6.05 8.23
CA PHE A 44 31.28 4.97 7.52
C PHE A 44 31.89 5.49 6.23
N VAL A 45 33.16 5.15 6.03
CA VAL A 45 33.89 5.45 4.80
C VAL A 45 33.92 4.21 3.91
N TYR A 46 33.79 4.43 2.61
CA TYR A 46 33.96 3.39 1.61
C TYR A 46 35.38 3.45 1.01
N PRO A 47 36.05 2.31 0.78
CA PRO A 47 37.39 2.31 0.22
C PRO A 47 37.36 2.79 -1.23
N ALA A 48 38.22 3.76 -1.57
CA ALA A 48 38.42 4.23 -2.95
C ALA A 48 39.05 3.17 -3.89
N GLY A 49 39.50 2.03 -3.36
CA GLY A 49 40.00 0.87 -4.10
C GLY A 49 40.71 -0.12 -3.17
N LYS A 50 41.23 -1.23 -3.73
CA LYS A 50 41.83 -2.33 -2.95
C LYS A 50 42.90 -1.90 -1.93
N ALA A 51 43.70 -0.89 -2.28
CA ALA A 51 44.77 -0.40 -1.41
C ALA A 51 44.27 0.36 -0.16
N SER A 52 43.01 0.81 -0.15
CA SER A 52 42.40 1.54 0.97
C SER A 52 41.39 0.72 1.78
N GLU A 53 41.10 -0.53 1.39
CA GLU A 53 40.20 -1.45 2.11
C GLU A 53 40.58 -1.59 3.59
N GLU A 54 41.82 -1.95 3.90
CA GLU A 54 42.26 -2.14 5.29
C GLU A 54 42.16 -0.85 6.13
N SER A 55 42.36 0.31 5.50
CA SER A 55 42.27 1.59 6.22
C SER A 55 40.82 2.03 6.44
N ALA A 56 39.93 1.79 5.47
CA ALA A 56 38.50 2.01 5.61
C ALA A 56 37.89 1.05 6.65
N GLU A 57 38.25 -0.23 6.61
CA GLU A 57 37.81 -1.24 7.58
C GLU A 57 38.24 -0.87 9.00
N ARG A 58 39.51 -0.49 9.20
CA ARG A 58 40.02 -0.05 10.50
C ARG A 58 39.27 1.17 11.02
N PHE A 59 39.06 2.19 10.18
CA PHE A 59 38.30 3.39 10.55
C PHE A 59 36.85 3.06 10.92
N ASN A 60 36.15 2.27 10.11
CA ASN A 60 34.76 1.88 10.39
C ASN A 60 34.65 1.03 11.67
N ARG A 61 35.64 0.17 11.97
CA ARG A 61 35.71 -0.56 13.24
C ARG A 61 35.90 0.36 14.45
N GLU A 62 36.73 1.40 14.32
CA GLU A 62 36.89 2.43 15.35
C GLU A 62 35.58 3.20 15.57
N VAL A 63 34.91 3.61 14.49
CA VAL A 63 33.57 4.23 14.56
C VAL A 63 32.60 3.34 15.33
N VAL A 64 32.47 2.06 14.98
CA VAL A 64 31.58 1.12 15.69
C VAL A 64 31.98 0.98 17.17
N ALA A 65 33.27 0.90 17.48
CA ALA A 65 33.76 0.76 18.86
C ALA A 65 33.48 2.00 19.73
N GLU A 66 33.35 3.17 19.12
CA GLU A 66 33.03 4.44 19.80
C GLU A 66 31.53 4.69 19.93
N THR A 67 30.68 3.94 19.21
CA THR A 67 29.22 4.11 19.30
C THR A 67 28.67 3.79 20.69
N VAL A 68 27.60 4.50 21.04
CA VAL A 68 26.77 4.25 22.21
C VAL A 68 25.37 3.80 21.77
N LEU A 69 24.56 3.31 22.71
CA LEU A 69 23.22 2.78 22.39
C LEU A 69 22.33 3.78 21.63
N SER A 70 22.41 5.08 21.95
CA SER A 70 21.62 6.11 21.27
C SER A 70 21.97 6.31 19.79
N ASP A 71 23.16 5.87 19.35
CA ASP A 71 23.53 5.95 17.92
C ASP A 71 22.81 4.88 17.08
N TRP A 72 22.34 3.81 17.73
CA TRP A 72 21.70 2.66 17.09
C TRP A 72 20.17 2.65 17.27
N MET A 73 19.66 3.26 18.34
CA MET A 73 18.24 3.24 18.68
C MET A 73 17.51 4.44 18.08
N PRO A 74 16.38 4.25 17.37
CA PRO A 74 15.54 5.36 16.94
C PRO A 74 14.92 6.06 18.15
N ASP A 75 14.60 7.35 18.03
CA ASP A 75 13.94 8.13 19.07
C ASP A 75 12.43 8.26 18.85
N PHE A 76 11.71 8.65 19.91
CA PHE A 76 10.32 9.08 19.86
C PHE A 76 10.08 10.37 20.66
N VAL A 77 9.02 11.09 20.29
CA VAL A 77 8.51 12.26 21.01
C VAL A 77 6.99 12.12 21.13
N LEU A 78 6.46 12.24 22.35
CA LEU A 78 5.03 12.23 22.65
C LEU A 78 4.60 13.63 23.11
N GLU A 79 3.65 14.22 22.41
CA GLU A 79 3.20 15.60 22.63
C GLU A 79 1.68 15.68 22.82
N SER A 80 1.24 16.60 23.67
CA SER A 80 -0.17 16.93 23.87
C SER A 80 -0.33 18.43 24.02
N GLY A 81 -1.16 19.06 23.18
CA GLY A 81 -1.39 20.50 23.24
C GLY A 81 -0.13 21.37 23.04
N GLY A 82 0.89 20.85 22.36
CA GLY A 82 2.17 21.52 22.14
C GLY A 82 3.20 21.34 23.28
N GLU A 83 2.87 20.58 24.33
CA GLU A 83 3.81 20.21 25.40
C GLU A 83 4.33 18.79 25.18
N ILE A 84 5.66 18.61 25.29
CA ILE A 84 6.30 17.29 25.29
C ILE A 84 5.98 16.60 26.62
N LEU A 85 5.25 15.49 26.54
CA LEU A 85 4.90 14.64 27.68
C LEU A 85 6.01 13.62 27.98
N ALA A 86 6.65 13.08 26.94
CA ALA A 86 7.74 12.12 27.03
C ALA A 86 8.56 12.11 25.74
N GLU A 87 9.86 11.86 25.85
CA GLU A 87 10.77 11.67 24.72
C GLU A 87 11.92 10.74 25.13
N GLY A 88 12.62 10.17 24.15
CA GLY A 88 13.80 9.33 24.36
C GLY A 88 13.91 8.20 23.33
N PRO A 89 14.77 7.20 23.59
CA PRO A 89 14.90 6.07 22.69
C PRO A 89 13.59 5.28 22.63
N LEU A 90 13.18 4.92 21.42
CA LEU A 90 11.98 4.13 21.12
C LEU A 90 12.06 2.72 21.71
N ASN A 91 13.26 2.16 21.78
CA ASN A 91 13.50 0.81 22.28
C ASN A 91 14.47 0.86 23.45
N ALA A 92 14.14 0.17 24.55
CA ALA A 92 15.15 -0.16 25.54
C ALA A 92 16.03 -1.30 25.03
N CYS A 93 17.30 -1.35 25.45
CA CYS A 93 18.23 -2.40 25.01
C CYS A 93 17.72 -3.82 25.32
N ALA A 94 16.96 -3.99 26.40
CA ALA A 94 16.37 -5.29 26.77
C ALA A 94 15.23 -5.74 25.85
N ASP A 95 14.65 -4.83 25.07
CA ASP A 95 13.52 -5.08 24.16
C ASP A 95 13.98 -5.35 22.72
N VAL A 96 15.30 -5.36 22.48
CA VAL A 96 15.91 -5.61 21.17
C VAL A 96 16.41 -7.05 21.10
N SER A 97 15.78 -7.83 20.22
CA SER A 97 16.21 -9.18 19.86
C SER A 97 17.17 -9.14 18.67
N ARG A 98 17.96 -10.21 18.50
CA ARG A 98 18.72 -10.45 17.26
C ARG A 98 18.37 -11.82 16.68
N PRO A 99 18.17 -11.93 15.36
CA PRO A 99 18.00 -13.23 14.72
C PRO A 99 19.29 -14.07 14.80
N ALA A 100 19.15 -15.39 14.61
CA ALA A 100 20.28 -16.30 14.59
C ALA A 100 21.19 -16.06 13.37
N GLU A 101 20.57 -15.84 12.21
CA GLU A 101 21.21 -15.35 10.99
C GLU A 101 21.20 -13.82 10.99
N PHE A 102 22.29 -13.21 10.55
CA PHE A 102 22.38 -11.76 10.47
C PHE A 102 21.39 -11.22 9.42
N ALA A 103 20.56 -10.25 9.78
CA ALA A 103 19.46 -9.73 8.96
C ALA A 103 19.61 -8.22 8.63
N GLY A 104 20.83 -7.70 8.69
CA GLY A 104 21.15 -6.30 8.46
C GLY A 104 21.30 -5.48 9.74
N PHE A 105 21.65 -4.21 9.55
CA PHE A 105 21.95 -3.26 10.64
C PHE A 105 20.74 -2.42 11.07
N SER A 106 19.63 -2.50 10.34
CA SER A 106 18.40 -1.80 10.68
C SER A 106 17.76 -2.35 11.96
N THR A 107 17.00 -1.50 12.63
CA THR A 107 16.15 -1.88 13.77
C THR A 107 14.70 -1.91 13.32
N LEU A 108 14.15 -3.12 13.21
CA LEU A 108 12.73 -3.35 12.99
C LEU A 108 12.00 -3.27 14.33
N THR A 109 11.09 -2.31 14.49
CA THR A 109 10.33 -2.09 15.72
C THR A 109 8.84 -2.30 15.50
N VAL A 110 8.21 -3.10 16.36
CA VAL A 110 6.75 -3.21 16.46
C VAL A 110 6.28 -2.41 17.67
N LEU A 111 5.60 -1.29 17.41
CA LEU A 111 4.93 -0.50 18.44
C LEU A 111 3.56 -1.10 18.73
N THR A 112 3.25 -1.22 20.02
CA THR A 112 1.93 -1.61 20.52
C THR A 112 1.23 -0.40 21.12
N VAL A 113 0.13 0.00 20.48
CA VAL A 113 -0.71 1.11 20.93
C VAL A 113 -2.11 0.59 21.24
N PRO A 114 -2.46 0.41 22.53
CA PRO A 114 -3.83 0.06 22.92
C PRO A 114 -4.81 1.14 22.47
N LEU A 115 -5.95 0.75 21.90
CA LEU A 115 -6.95 1.68 21.38
C LEU A 115 -8.10 1.96 22.38
N ASP A 116 -8.04 1.35 23.56
CA ASP A 116 -9.04 1.44 24.63
C ASP A 116 -8.78 2.57 25.64
N ARG A 117 -7.70 3.33 25.44
CA ARG A 117 -7.22 4.38 26.36
C ARG A 117 -6.54 5.51 25.57
N PRO A 118 -6.33 6.69 26.20
CA PRO A 118 -5.56 7.76 25.57
C PRO A 118 -4.15 7.32 25.16
N LEU A 119 -3.63 7.91 24.08
CA LEU A 119 -2.29 7.63 23.57
C LEU A 119 -1.24 7.93 24.65
N SER A 120 -0.36 6.96 24.89
CA SER A 120 0.78 7.05 25.79
C SER A 120 2.05 6.64 25.05
N ALA A 121 3.20 6.68 25.74
CA ALA A 121 4.41 6.05 25.21
C ALA A 121 4.11 4.58 24.85
N PRO A 122 4.49 4.12 23.63
CA PRO A 122 4.16 2.79 23.15
C PRO A 122 4.98 1.72 23.86
N ALA A 123 4.42 0.53 24.05
CA ALA A 123 5.22 -0.65 24.35
C ALA A 123 5.86 -1.14 23.04
N THR A 124 7.15 -1.41 23.04
CA THR A 124 7.90 -1.75 21.83
C THR A 124 8.54 -3.11 21.94
N THR A 125 8.76 -3.72 20.78
CA THR A 125 9.58 -4.92 20.63
C THR A 125 10.36 -4.74 19.35
N ALA A 126 11.68 -4.93 19.42
CA ALA A 126 12.56 -4.69 18.31
C ALA A 126 13.37 -5.91 17.93
N VAL A 127 13.76 -5.97 16.67
CA VAL A 127 14.67 -6.98 16.11
C VAL A 127 15.72 -6.25 15.28
N LEU A 128 17.00 -6.61 15.43
CA LEU A 128 18.06 -6.16 14.51
C LEU A 128 17.91 -6.87 13.17
N ALA A 129 17.04 -6.32 12.34
CA ALA A 129 16.65 -6.79 11.03
C ALA A 129 16.04 -5.65 10.22
N GLU A 130 16.02 -5.79 8.90
CA GLU A 130 15.14 -5.02 8.04
C GLU A 130 13.71 -5.61 8.05
N GLY A 131 12.74 -4.87 7.50
CA GLY A 131 11.37 -5.35 7.32
C GLY A 131 10.69 -4.62 6.18
N SER A 132 10.07 -5.36 5.27
CA SER A 132 9.42 -4.81 4.07
C SER A 132 7.96 -5.21 3.94
N THR A 133 7.59 -6.44 4.33
CA THR A 133 6.21 -6.94 4.22
C THR A 133 5.69 -7.41 5.56
N VAL A 134 4.45 -7.01 5.90
CA VAL A 134 3.78 -7.37 7.16
C VAL A 134 2.50 -8.15 6.87
N TYR A 135 2.47 -9.38 7.36
CA TYR A 135 1.27 -10.21 7.47
C TYR A 135 0.88 -10.34 8.94
N SER A 136 -0.41 -10.34 9.24
CA SER A 136 -0.88 -10.51 10.62
C SER A 136 -2.16 -11.31 10.64
N GLY A 137 -2.13 -12.41 11.38
CA GLY A 137 -3.32 -13.11 11.86
C GLY A 137 -3.82 -12.50 13.16
N HIS A 138 -4.67 -13.25 13.86
CA HIS A 138 -5.21 -12.86 15.16
C HIS A 138 -4.24 -13.13 16.33
N GLU A 139 -3.38 -14.14 16.19
CA GLU A 139 -2.45 -14.56 17.23
C GLU A 139 -1.01 -14.16 16.89
N ASN A 140 -0.62 -14.33 15.63
CA ASN A 140 0.74 -14.05 15.17
C ASN A 140 0.80 -12.93 14.12
N MET A 141 1.86 -12.13 14.21
CA MET A 141 2.30 -11.21 13.17
C MET A 141 3.64 -11.68 12.61
N TYR A 142 3.81 -11.54 11.31
CA TYR A 142 5.02 -11.90 10.61
C TYR A 142 5.52 -10.68 9.85
N VAL A 143 6.79 -10.34 10.06
CA VAL A 143 7.49 -9.34 9.27
C VAL A 143 8.57 -10.05 8.47
N THR A 144 8.61 -9.80 7.17
CA THR A 144 9.57 -10.43 6.27
C THR A 144 10.45 -9.39 5.60
N THR A 145 11.66 -9.82 5.23
CA THR A 145 12.61 -9.06 4.43
C THR A 145 13.43 -10.01 3.57
N ASN A 146 14.19 -9.49 2.61
CA ASN A 146 15.18 -10.32 1.93
C ASN A 146 16.33 -10.63 2.89
N THR A 147 16.88 -11.82 2.81
CA THR A 147 18.05 -12.20 3.61
C THR A 147 19.20 -11.25 3.32
N TRP A 148 19.94 -10.88 4.37
CA TRP A 148 21.16 -10.12 4.21
C TRP A 148 22.20 -10.92 3.44
N ILE A 149 22.82 -10.30 2.45
CA ILE A 149 23.92 -10.89 1.67
C ILE A 149 25.21 -10.22 2.11
N ASP A 150 26.21 -11.02 2.47
CA ASP A 150 27.53 -10.49 2.83
C ASP A 150 28.17 -9.77 1.63
N PRO A 151 28.59 -8.50 1.76
CA PRO A 151 29.30 -7.80 0.70
C PRO A 151 30.55 -8.54 0.17
N GLU A 152 31.23 -9.36 0.99
CA GLU A 152 32.34 -10.21 0.54
C GLU A 152 31.89 -11.31 -0.46
N ASP A 153 30.63 -11.75 -0.35
CA ASP A 153 29.97 -12.63 -1.31
C ASP A 153 29.51 -11.88 -2.57
N MET A 154 29.61 -10.54 -2.61
CA MET A 154 29.28 -9.71 -3.78
C MET A 154 30.49 -9.30 -4.63
N ALA A 155 31.73 -9.59 -4.22
CA ALA A 155 32.95 -9.00 -4.78
C ALA A 155 33.57 -9.67 -6.04
N ASP A 156 32.95 -10.69 -6.63
CA ASP A 156 33.42 -11.37 -7.86
C ASP A 156 32.40 -11.16 -9.01
N GLU A 157 32.84 -10.90 -10.24
CA GLU A 157 31.94 -10.74 -11.39
C GLU A 157 31.15 -12.02 -11.72
N SER A 158 31.68 -13.20 -11.36
CA SER A 158 30.94 -14.47 -11.40
C SER A 158 29.86 -14.58 -10.30
N ARG A 159 29.88 -13.69 -9.30
CA ARG A 159 28.95 -13.63 -8.16
C ARG A 159 27.81 -12.62 -8.32
N SER A 160 27.83 -11.76 -9.35
CA SER A 160 26.62 -11.03 -9.79
C SER A 160 25.52 -11.99 -10.31
N ILE A 161 25.90 -13.18 -10.79
CA ILE A 161 24.99 -14.28 -11.10
C ILE A 161 24.41 -14.86 -9.78
N TRP A 162 25.25 -14.99 -8.75
CA TRP A 162 24.87 -15.44 -7.40
C TRP A 162 23.86 -14.50 -6.70
N TRP A 163 24.01 -13.18 -6.87
CA TRP A 163 23.03 -12.18 -6.41
C TRP A 163 21.66 -12.33 -7.09
N ASN A 164 21.62 -12.82 -8.34
CA ASN A 164 20.36 -13.08 -9.03
C ASN A 164 19.73 -14.43 -8.63
N GLU A 165 20.52 -15.40 -8.15
CA GLU A 165 20.06 -16.78 -7.88
C GLU A 165 19.54 -17.00 -6.45
N ARG A 166 19.85 -16.13 -5.46
CA ARG A 166 19.50 -16.33 -4.03
C ARG A 166 18.85 -15.12 -3.38
N TRP A 167 17.61 -14.84 -3.79
CA TRP A 167 16.74 -13.86 -3.12
C TRP A 167 15.93 -14.56 -2.04
N ASP A 168 16.56 -15.05 -0.98
CA ASP A 168 15.82 -15.74 0.07
C ASP A 168 15.05 -14.74 0.94
N THR A 169 13.90 -15.15 1.46
CA THR A 169 13.05 -14.34 2.34
C THR A 169 13.29 -14.76 3.78
N ALA A 170 13.81 -13.84 4.59
CA ALA A 170 13.84 -13.95 6.04
C ALA A 170 12.48 -13.60 6.65
N ILE A 171 12.10 -14.31 7.71
CA ILE A 171 10.80 -14.22 8.38
C ILE A 171 11.02 -14.02 9.89
N HIS A 172 10.30 -13.08 10.47
CA HIS A 172 10.30 -12.76 11.91
C HIS A 172 8.87 -12.87 12.44
N GLN A 173 8.63 -13.81 13.37
CA GLN A 173 7.33 -14.06 13.99
C GLN A 173 7.21 -13.34 15.33
N PHE A 174 6.05 -12.73 15.56
CA PHE A 174 5.67 -12.04 16.77
C PHE A 174 4.31 -12.53 17.30
N ASP A 175 4.17 -12.71 18.61
CA ASP A 175 2.88 -12.85 19.28
C ASP A 175 2.21 -11.49 19.42
N VAL A 176 0.94 -11.40 19.00
CA VAL A 176 0.12 -10.18 19.06
C VAL A 176 -1.20 -10.39 19.83
N THR A 177 -1.30 -11.47 20.60
CA THR A 177 -2.51 -11.85 21.36
C THR A 177 -2.83 -10.86 22.48
N GLN A 178 -1.82 -10.26 23.09
CA GLN A 178 -1.97 -9.36 24.24
C GLN A 178 -2.15 -7.90 23.81
N PRO A 179 -3.22 -7.18 24.18
CA PRO A 179 -3.48 -5.81 23.73
C PRO A 179 -2.40 -4.78 24.14
N THR A 180 -1.56 -5.12 25.11
CA THR A 180 -0.56 -4.19 25.68
C THR A 180 0.88 -4.52 25.35
N ALA A 181 1.14 -5.67 24.71
CA ALA A 181 2.49 -6.08 24.38
C ALA A 181 2.51 -6.86 23.05
N THR A 182 3.64 -6.79 22.36
CA THR A 182 4.01 -7.72 21.30
C THR A 182 5.19 -8.52 21.85
N THR A 183 5.40 -9.76 21.40
CA THR A 183 6.58 -10.54 21.81
C THR A 183 7.20 -11.22 20.61
N TYR A 184 8.51 -11.07 20.44
CA TYR A 184 9.24 -11.76 19.38
C TYR A 184 9.37 -13.25 19.73
N LEU A 185 9.02 -14.12 18.79
CA LEU A 185 8.91 -15.55 19.02
C LEU A 185 9.99 -16.36 18.31
N ALA A 186 10.11 -16.19 17.00
CA ALA A 186 10.92 -17.06 16.17
C ALA A 186 11.35 -16.40 14.85
N SER A 187 12.35 -17.01 14.21
CA SER A 187 12.77 -16.67 12.85
C SER A 187 12.97 -17.89 11.97
N GLY A 188 12.84 -17.70 10.67
CA GLY A 188 13.26 -18.68 9.67
C GLY A 188 13.43 -18.03 8.31
N THR A 189 13.79 -18.84 7.33
CA THR A 189 14.12 -18.39 5.98
C THR A 189 13.47 -19.33 4.98
N VAL A 190 12.96 -18.79 3.88
CA VAL A 190 12.47 -19.56 2.72
C VAL A 190 13.15 -19.09 1.45
N PRO A 191 13.36 -19.96 0.46
CA PRO A 191 13.95 -19.56 -0.81
C PRO A 191 13.02 -18.65 -1.61
N GLY A 192 13.62 -17.73 -2.35
CA GLY A 192 12.89 -16.81 -3.24
C GLY A 192 12.21 -15.64 -2.53
N HIS A 193 11.70 -14.71 -3.33
CA HIS A 193 11.12 -13.45 -2.87
C HIS A 193 9.60 -13.50 -2.85
N LEU A 194 9.00 -12.71 -1.97
CA LEU A 194 7.55 -12.54 -1.88
C LEU A 194 7.03 -11.56 -2.94
N LEU A 195 5.75 -11.73 -3.32
CA LEU A 195 5.02 -10.70 -4.06
C LEU A 195 4.56 -9.59 -3.10
N ASN A 196 3.77 -9.93 -2.09
CA ASN A 196 3.20 -9.00 -1.12
C ASN A 196 2.62 -9.78 0.10
N GLN A 197 1.83 -9.12 0.96
CA GLN A 197 1.25 -9.74 2.15
C GLN A 197 0.33 -10.95 1.88
N PHE A 198 -0.25 -11.05 0.67
CA PHE A 198 -1.11 -12.19 0.31
C PHE A 198 -0.32 -13.44 -0.06
N SER A 199 1.00 -13.31 -0.25
CA SER A 199 1.92 -14.45 -0.32
C SER A 199 2.01 -15.22 1.00
N LEU A 200 1.55 -14.64 2.11
CA LEU A 200 1.57 -15.27 3.43
C LEU A 200 0.17 -15.65 3.91
N SER A 201 0.07 -16.77 4.62
CA SER A 201 -1.12 -17.16 5.37
C SER A 201 -0.74 -17.99 6.59
N GLU A 202 -1.43 -17.80 7.70
CA GLU A 202 -1.42 -18.73 8.82
C GLU A 202 -2.66 -19.63 8.77
N HIS A 203 -2.48 -20.93 9.00
CA HIS A 203 -3.57 -21.89 9.10
C HIS A 203 -3.19 -23.05 10.02
N GLU A 204 -4.04 -23.36 11.00
CA GLU A 204 -3.84 -24.46 11.95
C GLU A 204 -2.42 -24.52 12.55
N GLY A 205 -1.87 -23.36 12.93
CA GLY A 205 -0.54 -23.25 13.55
C GLY A 205 0.64 -23.31 12.57
N HIS A 206 0.39 -23.37 11.26
CA HIS A 206 1.41 -23.38 10.22
C HIS A 206 1.41 -22.07 9.43
N LEU A 207 2.60 -21.52 9.18
CA LEU A 207 2.80 -20.41 8.25
C LEU A 207 2.99 -20.98 6.85
N ARG A 208 2.28 -20.42 5.86
CA ARG A 208 2.31 -20.83 4.45
C ARG A 208 2.77 -19.63 3.64
N VAL A 209 3.81 -19.82 2.84
CA VAL A 209 4.56 -18.74 2.21
C VAL A 209 4.77 -19.05 0.73
N ALA A 210 4.27 -18.17 -0.14
CA ALA A 210 4.41 -18.28 -1.58
C ALA A 210 5.51 -17.35 -2.09
N THR A 211 6.53 -17.90 -2.75
CA THR A 211 7.69 -17.14 -3.24
C THR A 211 7.99 -17.48 -4.70
N THR A 212 8.74 -16.60 -5.37
CA THR A 212 9.37 -16.87 -6.67
C THR A 212 10.89 -16.90 -6.50
N THR A 213 11.57 -17.91 -7.04
CA THR A 213 13.04 -17.92 -7.08
C THR A 213 13.59 -16.89 -8.06
N GLY A 214 14.86 -16.55 -7.91
CA GLY A 214 15.49 -15.55 -8.75
C GLY A 214 15.20 -14.11 -8.30
N GLY A 215 15.80 -13.14 -9.00
CA GLY A 215 15.62 -11.72 -8.69
C GLY A 215 14.26 -11.16 -9.14
N PRO A 216 13.59 -10.29 -8.33
CA PRO A 216 12.25 -9.79 -8.61
C PRO A 216 12.14 -8.89 -9.85
N TRP A 217 13.27 -8.39 -10.33
CA TRP A 217 13.36 -7.42 -11.42
C TRP A 217 13.55 -8.04 -12.80
N ARG A 218 13.71 -9.36 -12.91
CA ARG A 218 13.94 -10.06 -14.19
C ARG A 218 13.14 -11.36 -14.27
N PHE A 219 12.75 -11.70 -15.49
CA PHE A 219 12.32 -13.05 -15.80
C PHE A 219 13.57 -13.89 -16.04
N ASP A 220 13.87 -14.77 -15.10
CA ASP A 220 14.91 -15.79 -15.23
C ASP A 220 14.25 -17.06 -15.79
N GLU A 221 14.85 -17.72 -16.78
CA GLU A 221 14.30 -18.96 -17.35
C GLU A 221 14.26 -20.11 -16.33
N ASP A 222 15.15 -20.06 -15.33
CA ASP A 222 15.22 -21.03 -14.25
C ASP A 222 14.37 -20.63 -13.03
N ALA A 223 13.71 -19.46 -13.04
CA ALA A 223 12.80 -19.06 -11.98
C ALA A 223 11.60 -20.00 -11.90
N GLU A 224 11.17 -20.32 -10.69
CA GLU A 224 9.92 -21.02 -10.42
C GLU A 224 9.25 -20.45 -9.17
N SER A 225 7.93 -20.58 -9.13
CA SER A 225 7.11 -20.23 -8.00
C SER A 225 6.85 -21.44 -7.11
N MET A 226 6.79 -21.23 -5.81
CA MET A 226 6.58 -22.30 -4.83
C MET A 226 5.73 -21.84 -3.65
N VAL A 227 5.15 -22.80 -2.95
CA VAL A 227 4.54 -22.62 -1.62
C VAL A 227 5.32 -23.47 -0.62
N THR A 228 5.81 -22.83 0.44
CA THR A 228 6.53 -23.45 1.55
C THR A 228 5.68 -23.35 2.82
N VAL A 229 5.57 -24.45 3.57
CA VAL A 229 4.85 -24.53 4.85
C VAL A 229 5.87 -24.63 5.97
N LEU A 230 5.73 -23.79 6.99
CA LEU A 230 6.62 -23.72 8.16
C LEU A 230 5.84 -23.95 9.45
N ALA A 231 6.49 -24.59 10.41
CA ALA A 231 6.02 -24.73 11.78
C ALA A 231 7.03 -24.13 12.75
N ARG A 232 6.54 -23.49 13.81
CA ARG A 232 7.43 -22.98 14.87
C ARG A 232 7.95 -24.14 15.72
N ASN A 233 9.27 -24.18 15.88
CA ASN A 233 9.98 -25.06 16.79
C ASN A 233 10.84 -24.21 17.74
N ASP A 234 10.34 -23.96 18.95
CA ASP A 234 10.90 -22.99 19.89
C ASP A 234 11.12 -21.61 19.24
N ALA A 235 12.38 -21.24 18.98
CA ALA A 235 12.80 -19.97 18.43
C ALA A 235 13.05 -20.01 16.91
N THR A 236 12.79 -21.13 16.24
CA THR A 236 12.94 -21.27 14.78
C THR A 236 11.60 -21.52 14.09
N LEU A 237 11.50 -21.10 12.83
CA LEU A 237 10.45 -21.50 11.89
C LEU A 237 11.06 -22.55 10.95
N ASP A 238 10.70 -23.82 11.18
CA ASP A 238 11.25 -24.95 10.43
C ASP A 238 10.32 -25.28 9.25
N VAL A 239 10.90 -25.55 8.08
CA VAL A 239 10.14 -26.00 6.90
C VAL A 239 9.63 -27.42 7.14
N VAL A 240 8.31 -27.61 7.01
CA VAL A 240 7.65 -28.92 7.18
C VAL A 240 7.13 -29.51 5.88
N GLY A 241 6.86 -28.68 4.87
CA GLY A 241 6.43 -29.10 3.54
C GLY A 241 6.69 -28.02 2.50
N GLN A 242 6.83 -28.42 1.24
CA GLN A 242 7.09 -27.50 0.14
C GLN A 242 6.61 -28.09 -1.19
N VAL A 243 6.08 -27.23 -2.05
CA VAL A 243 5.70 -27.57 -3.42
C VAL A 243 6.11 -26.46 -4.37
N GLY A 244 6.81 -26.81 -5.46
CA GLY A 244 7.34 -25.87 -6.46
C GLY A 244 6.83 -26.16 -7.86
N ASP A 245 7.68 -25.89 -8.86
CA ASP A 245 7.42 -26.15 -10.29
C ASP A 245 6.22 -25.39 -10.89
N MET A 246 5.79 -24.29 -10.27
CA MET A 246 4.75 -23.43 -10.81
C MET A 246 5.37 -22.29 -11.62
N GLY A 247 4.91 -22.12 -12.86
CA GLY A 247 5.27 -20.97 -13.69
C GLY A 247 6.78 -20.88 -13.94
N ARG A 248 7.40 -21.93 -14.50
CA ARG A 248 8.82 -21.88 -14.89
C ARG A 248 9.09 -20.73 -15.84
N GLY A 249 10.07 -19.89 -15.52
CA GLY A 249 10.36 -18.69 -16.30
C GLY A 249 9.45 -17.50 -15.97
N GLU A 250 8.53 -17.64 -15.02
CA GLU A 250 7.52 -16.67 -14.64
C GLU A 250 7.67 -16.26 -13.18
N ARG A 251 6.88 -15.26 -12.77
CA ARG A 251 6.80 -14.84 -11.36
C ARG A 251 5.35 -14.78 -10.91
N ILE A 252 5.17 -14.84 -9.60
CA ILE A 252 3.85 -14.67 -8.98
C ILE A 252 3.32 -13.25 -9.24
N PHE A 253 2.05 -13.16 -9.65
CA PHE A 253 1.29 -11.90 -9.81
C PHE A 253 0.11 -11.80 -8.84
N ALA A 254 -0.41 -12.93 -8.35
CA ALA A 254 -1.36 -12.95 -7.23
C ALA A 254 -1.29 -14.27 -6.46
N VAL A 255 -1.58 -14.21 -5.18
CA VAL A 255 -1.75 -15.38 -4.31
C VAL A 255 -2.99 -15.18 -3.46
N ARG A 256 -3.73 -16.26 -3.21
CA ARG A 256 -4.80 -16.25 -2.21
C ARG A 256 -4.93 -17.60 -1.54
N TYR A 257 -4.98 -17.59 -0.22
CA TYR A 257 -5.25 -18.77 0.59
C TYR A 257 -6.72 -18.79 1.04
N VAL A 258 -7.37 -19.95 0.96
CA VAL A 258 -8.74 -20.20 1.44
C VAL A 258 -8.78 -21.58 2.08
N GLY A 259 -8.86 -21.65 3.42
CA GLY A 259 -8.78 -22.91 4.15
C GLY A 259 -7.51 -23.67 3.77
N ASP A 260 -7.67 -24.92 3.34
CA ASP A 260 -6.61 -25.84 2.90
C ASP A 260 -6.09 -25.59 1.48
N VAL A 261 -6.52 -24.54 0.80
CA VAL A 261 -6.18 -24.31 -0.62
C VAL A 261 -5.42 -23.01 -0.79
N ALA A 262 -4.42 -23.01 -1.66
CA ALA A 262 -3.86 -21.79 -2.23
C ALA A 262 -4.15 -21.70 -3.73
N TYR A 263 -4.47 -20.49 -4.17
CA TYR A 263 -4.55 -20.11 -5.57
C TYR A 263 -3.34 -19.24 -5.88
N VAL A 264 -2.56 -19.63 -6.88
CA VAL A 264 -1.34 -18.92 -7.29
C VAL A 264 -1.47 -18.58 -8.76
N VAL A 265 -1.25 -17.32 -9.09
CA VAL A 265 -1.25 -16.81 -10.46
C VAL A 265 0.18 -16.40 -10.78
N THR A 266 0.72 -16.95 -11.86
CA THR A 266 2.03 -16.57 -12.39
C THR A 266 1.88 -15.96 -13.78
N PHE A 267 2.83 -15.13 -14.22
CA PHE A 267 2.71 -14.52 -15.54
C PHE A 267 4.05 -14.17 -16.16
N ARG A 268 4.22 -14.52 -17.44
CA ARG A 268 5.22 -13.96 -18.37
C ARG A 268 4.56 -13.47 -19.67
N GLN A 269 3.72 -14.30 -20.28
CA GLN A 269 2.96 -14.00 -21.51
C GLN A 269 1.52 -14.54 -21.47
N THR A 270 1.29 -15.66 -20.81
CA THR A 270 -0.04 -16.27 -20.56
C THR A 270 -0.06 -16.72 -19.10
N ASP A 271 -1.16 -16.51 -18.38
CA ASP A 271 -1.30 -16.81 -16.95
C ASP A 271 -1.78 -18.24 -16.75
N PRO A 272 -1.01 -19.12 -16.08
CA PRO A 272 -1.58 -20.25 -15.39
C PRO A 272 -2.06 -19.86 -13.98
N PHE A 273 -3.38 -19.97 -13.79
CA PHE A 273 -4.02 -20.03 -12.48
C PHE A 273 -3.85 -21.44 -11.90
N TYR A 274 -3.02 -21.58 -10.87
CA TYR A 274 -2.77 -22.83 -10.17
C TYR A 274 -3.66 -22.99 -8.95
N THR A 275 -4.09 -24.23 -8.71
CA THR A 275 -4.72 -24.68 -7.46
C THR A 275 -3.74 -25.57 -6.71
N VAL A 276 -3.49 -25.25 -5.44
CA VAL A 276 -2.55 -25.96 -4.57
C VAL A 276 -3.28 -26.47 -3.35
N ASP A 277 -3.20 -27.78 -3.11
CA ASP A 277 -3.71 -28.48 -1.94
C ASP A 277 -2.67 -28.41 -0.82
N LEU A 278 -3.09 -27.88 0.32
CA LEU A 278 -2.31 -27.66 1.54
C LEU A 278 -2.97 -28.34 2.75
N SER A 279 -3.88 -29.29 2.52
CA SER A 279 -4.58 -30.02 3.59
C SER A 279 -3.65 -30.90 4.43
N ASP A 280 -2.60 -31.46 3.82
CA ASP A 280 -1.46 -32.03 4.54
C ASP A 280 -0.30 -31.02 4.51
N PRO A 281 0.06 -30.39 5.64
CA PRO A 281 1.12 -29.39 5.70
C PRO A 281 2.50 -29.97 5.37
N THR A 282 2.68 -31.29 5.43
CA THR A 282 3.95 -31.98 5.15
C THR A 282 4.10 -32.45 3.70
N ASP A 283 2.99 -32.46 2.95
CA ASP A 283 2.93 -32.93 1.57
C ASP A 283 2.00 -32.03 0.72
N PRO A 284 2.33 -30.72 0.58
CA PRO A 284 1.58 -29.81 -0.26
C PRO A 284 1.71 -30.21 -1.75
N ARG A 285 0.64 -30.01 -2.54
CA ARG A 285 0.59 -30.50 -3.94
C ARG A 285 -0.10 -29.54 -4.88
N VAL A 286 0.48 -29.29 -6.04
CA VAL A 286 -0.23 -28.66 -7.16
C VAL A 286 -1.25 -29.66 -7.69
N ARG A 287 -2.51 -29.25 -7.81
CA ARG A 287 -3.64 -30.10 -8.24
C ARG A 287 -4.05 -29.82 -9.67
N GLY A 288 -4.17 -28.55 -10.03
CA GLY A 288 -4.65 -28.11 -11.33
C GLY A 288 -3.98 -26.83 -11.78
N GLU A 289 -4.09 -26.60 -13.09
CA GLU A 289 -3.54 -25.45 -13.80
C GLU A 289 -4.57 -25.05 -14.85
N LEU A 290 -4.99 -23.78 -14.86
CA LEU A 290 -5.87 -23.20 -15.85
C LEU A 290 -5.15 -22.07 -16.58
N LYS A 291 -4.89 -22.25 -17.87
CA LYS A 291 -4.26 -21.22 -18.71
C LYS A 291 -5.31 -20.30 -19.32
N ILE A 292 -5.19 -19.02 -19.05
CA ILE A 292 -6.01 -17.96 -19.66
C ILE A 292 -5.13 -16.80 -20.16
N THR A 293 -5.64 -16.04 -21.12
CA THR A 293 -4.99 -14.80 -21.56
C THR A 293 -5.06 -13.74 -20.46
N GLY A 294 -4.10 -12.81 -20.46
CA GLY A 294 -4.01 -11.82 -19.39
C GLY A 294 -3.47 -12.41 -18.10
N TYR A 295 -3.65 -11.70 -16.99
CA TYR A 295 -3.33 -12.17 -15.64
C TYR A 295 -4.28 -11.58 -14.59
N SER A 296 -4.39 -12.25 -13.44
CA SER A 296 -5.00 -11.66 -12.24
C SER A 296 -3.94 -11.07 -11.31
N GLY A 297 -4.05 -9.78 -10.98
CA GLY A 297 -3.20 -9.10 -9.99
C GLY A 297 -3.77 -9.15 -8.57
N TYR A 298 -5.07 -9.44 -8.43
CA TYR A 298 -5.73 -9.64 -7.15
C TYR A 298 -6.77 -10.75 -7.24
N LEU A 299 -6.81 -11.61 -6.22
CA LEU A 299 -7.74 -12.72 -6.10
C LEU A 299 -8.65 -12.52 -4.87
N HIS A 300 -9.96 -12.55 -5.09
CA HIS A 300 -10.97 -12.36 -4.05
C HIS A 300 -11.91 -13.58 -3.97
N PRO A 301 -11.87 -14.37 -2.88
CA PRO A 301 -12.83 -15.44 -2.66
C PRO A 301 -14.23 -14.86 -2.45
N ILE A 302 -15.22 -15.33 -3.23
CA ILE A 302 -16.62 -14.89 -3.10
C ILE A 302 -17.54 -16.01 -2.58
N ALA A 303 -17.11 -17.27 -2.71
CA ALA A 303 -17.77 -18.43 -2.14
C ALA A 303 -16.70 -19.53 -1.88
N PRO A 304 -17.02 -20.62 -1.15
CA PRO A 304 -16.06 -21.70 -0.89
C PRO A 304 -15.40 -22.28 -2.15
N ASP A 305 -16.14 -22.32 -3.27
CA ASP A 305 -15.73 -22.89 -4.55
C ASP A 305 -15.68 -21.85 -5.69
N ARG A 306 -15.60 -20.55 -5.34
CA ARG A 306 -15.58 -19.45 -6.31
C ARG A 306 -14.60 -18.35 -5.93
N VAL A 307 -13.80 -17.93 -6.90
CA VAL A 307 -12.80 -16.86 -6.76
C VAL A 307 -12.95 -15.86 -7.91
N LEU A 308 -12.95 -14.57 -7.59
CA LEU A 308 -12.80 -13.51 -8.59
C LEU A 308 -11.32 -13.16 -8.75
N GLY A 309 -10.82 -13.17 -9.98
CA GLY A 309 -9.55 -12.56 -10.34
C GLY A 309 -9.78 -11.20 -10.99
N ILE A 310 -9.04 -10.19 -10.52
CA ILE A 310 -9.02 -8.83 -11.07
C ILE A 310 -7.59 -8.55 -11.54
N GLY A 311 -7.44 -8.11 -12.79
CA GLY A 311 -6.15 -7.79 -13.37
C GLY A 311 -6.28 -7.25 -14.78
N GLN A 312 -5.46 -7.75 -15.69
CA GLN A 312 -5.34 -7.24 -17.06
C GLN A 312 -5.60 -8.35 -18.08
N GLU A 313 -6.30 -8.01 -19.16
CA GLU A 313 -6.36 -8.83 -20.38
C GLU A 313 -5.08 -8.63 -21.18
N ALA A 314 -4.61 -9.67 -21.87
CA ALA A 314 -3.43 -9.58 -22.74
C ALA A 314 -3.63 -10.34 -24.05
N THR A 315 -2.82 -10.03 -25.05
CA THR A 315 -2.69 -10.87 -26.25
C THR A 315 -1.87 -12.13 -25.94
N ASP A 316 -1.87 -13.09 -26.86
CA ASP A 316 -1.08 -14.33 -26.73
C ASP A 316 0.43 -14.06 -26.60
N GLU A 317 0.90 -12.89 -27.06
CA GLU A 317 2.28 -12.43 -26.91
C GLU A 317 2.55 -11.71 -25.56
N GLY A 318 1.58 -11.68 -24.65
CA GLY A 318 1.71 -11.07 -23.32
C GLY A 318 1.53 -9.54 -23.29
N ARG A 319 1.07 -8.91 -24.37
CA ARG A 319 0.84 -7.47 -24.39
C ARG A 319 -0.51 -7.16 -23.75
N THR A 320 -0.49 -6.41 -22.64
CA THR A 320 -1.72 -5.98 -21.95
C THR A 320 -2.59 -5.12 -22.87
N THR A 321 -3.91 -5.30 -22.76
CA THR A 321 -4.92 -4.64 -23.61
C THR A 321 -6.00 -3.92 -22.82
N GLY A 322 -6.08 -4.11 -21.50
CA GLY A 322 -6.96 -3.38 -20.60
C GLY A 322 -7.43 -4.23 -19.42
N THR A 323 -8.32 -3.69 -18.59
CA THR A 323 -8.78 -4.34 -17.35
C THR A 323 -9.60 -5.60 -17.60
N LYS A 324 -9.40 -6.64 -16.79
CA LYS A 324 -10.10 -7.92 -16.83
C LYS A 324 -10.57 -8.34 -15.44
N VAL A 325 -11.78 -8.90 -15.38
CA VAL A 325 -12.33 -9.60 -14.21
C VAL A 325 -12.77 -10.99 -14.63
N THR A 326 -12.29 -12.02 -13.95
CA THR A 326 -12.60 -13.43 -14.26
C THR A 326 -13.20 -14.11 -13.03
N LEU A 327 -14.30 -14.83 -13.22
CA LEU A 327 -14.91 -15.67 -12.20
C LEU A 327 -14.44 -17.12 -12.39
N PHE A 328 -13.73 -17.65 -11.40
CA PHE A 328 -13.23 -19.02 -11.41
C PHE A 328 -14.11 -19.95 -10.58
N ASP A 329 -14.36 -21.15 -11.10
CA ASP A 329 -14.87 -22.30 -10.37
C ASP A 329 -13.71 -23.21 -9.99
N VAL A 330 -13.59 -23.42 -8.68
CA VAL A 330 -12.54 -24.21 -8.03
C VAL A 330 -13.14 -25.35 -7.19
N SER A 331 -14.39 -25.75 -7.47
CA SER A 331 -15.05 -26.90 -6.84
C SER A 331 -14.32 -28.22 -7.08
N ASN A 332 -13.62 -28.33 -8.22
CA ASN A 332 -12.68 -29.41 -8.51
C ASN A 332 -11.28 -28.82 -8.70
N LEU A 333 -10.41 -28.98 -7.69
CA LEU A 333 -9.05 -28.47 -7.74
C LEU A 333 -8.21 -29.09 -8.86
N ASP A 334 -8.52 -30.29 -9.34
CA ASP A 334 -7.78 -30.92 -10.45
C ASP A 334 -8.17 -30.37 -11.83
N ALA A 335 -9.27 -29.62 -11.90
CA ALA A 335 -9.78 -29.04 -13.14
C ALA A 335 -10.47 -27.68 -12.88
N PRO A 336 -9.71 -26.66 -12.43
CA PRO A 336 -10.25 -25.31 -12.30
C PRO A 336 -10.69 -24.78 -13.67
N ARG A 337 -11.76 -23.98 -13.70
CA ARG A 337 -12.30 -23.40 -14.93
C ARG A 337 -12.74 -21.96 -14.72
N ASP A 338 -12.65 -21.15 -15.76
CA ASP A 338 -13.33 -19.86 -15.81
C ASP A 338 -14.81 -20.08 -16.16
N LEU A 339 -15.69 -19.42 -15.42
CA LEU A 339 -17.13 -19.43 -15.66
C LEU A 339 -17.55 -18.23 -16.51
N ALA A 340 -16.97 -17.07 -16.22
CA ALA A 340 -17.28 -15.83 -16.91
C ALA A 340 -16.09 -14.87 -16.86
N THR A 341 -15.98 -14.05 -17.90
CA THR A 341 -15.01 -12.97 -17.99
C THR A 341 -15.72 -11.69 -18.38
N TRP A 342 -15.43 -10.61 -17.66
CA TRP A 342 -15.67 -9.25 -18.11
C TRP A 342 -14.32 -8.62 -18.43
N SER A 343 -14.22 -7.94 -19.57
CA SER A 343 -13.01 -7.20 -19.92
C SER A 343 -13.36 -5.90 -20.64
N MET A 344 -12.51 -4.91 -20.43
CA MET A 344 -12.58 -3.62 -21.08
C MET A 344 -11.24 -3.28 -21.69
N LYS A 345 -11.24 -2.80 -22.93
CA LYS A 345 -10.02 -2.31 -23.58
C LYS A 345 -9.58 -0.99 -22.96
N GLY A 346 -8.27 -0.84 -22.79
CA GLY A 346 -7.68 0.30 -22.11
C GLY A 346 -7.88 0.25 -20.59
N GLY A 347 -7.24 1.19 -19.93
CA GLY A 347 -7.33 1.40 -18.49
C GLY A 347 -6.84 0.27 -17.60
N GLN A 348 -6.73 0.61 -16.32
CA GLN A 348 -6.30 -0.27 -15.25
C GLN A 348 -7.15 -0.07 -14.00
N SER A 349 -7.15 -1.06 -13.11
CA SER A 349 -7.79 -0.94 -11.82
C SER A 349 -6.77 -0.74 -10.72
N GLY A 350 -7.04 0.21 -9.81
CA GLY A 350 -6.24 0.38 -8.59
C GLY A 350 -6.23 -0.86 -7.70
N VAL A 351 -7.19 -1.77 -7.88
CA VAL A 351 -7.33 -3.03 -7.12
C VAL A 351 -6.10 -3.93 -7.22
N GLU A 352 -5.39 -3.89 -8.35
CA GLU A 352 -4.18 -4.72 -8.56
C GLU A 352 -3.04 -4.37 -7.59
N TRP A 353 -3.00 -3.12 -7.13
CA TRP A 353 -1.93 -2.59 -6.27
C TRP A 353 -2.45 -2.28 -4.86
N ASP A 354 -3.75 -2.00 -4.74
CA ASP A 354 -4.41 -1.69 -3.48
C ASP A 354 -5.77 -2.40 -3.39
N HIS A 355 -5.76 -3.59 -2.83
CA HIS A 355 -6.95 -4.41 -2.59
C HIS A 355 -8.08 -3.69 -1.82
N ARG A 356 -7.80 -2.60 -1.08
CA ARG A 356 -8.82 -1.81 -0.37
C ARG A 356 -9.68 -0.96 -1.30
N ALA A 357 -9.26 -0.80 -2.55
CA ALA A 357 -10.06 -0.17 -3.59
C ALA A 357 -11.22 -1.06 -4.06
N PHE A 358 -11.12 -2.38 -3.84
CA PHE A 358 -12.15 -3.34 -4.24
C PHE A 358 -13.25 -3.44 -3.19
N LEU A 359 -14.50 -3.39 -3.65
CA LEU A 359 -15.67 -3.63 -2.82
C LEU A 359 -16.41 -4.86 -3.35
N ALA A 360 -16.48 -5.90 -2.52
CA ALA A 360 -17.44 -6.99 -2.68
C ALA A 360 -18.61 -6.75 -1.73
N TRP A 361 -19.83 -6.66 -2.28
CA TRP A 361 -21.03 -6.44 -1.50
C TRP A 361 -22.21 -7.24 -2.06
N LYS A 362 -22.61 -8.30 -1.35
CA LYS A 362 -23.61 -9.27 -1.83
C LYS A 362 -23.16 -9.86 -3.19
N ASP A 363 -23.95 -9.65 -4.24
CA ASP A 363 -23.67 -10.03 -5.62
C ASP A 363 -22.94 -8.93 -6.40
N LEU A 364 -22.49 -7.84 -5.78
CA LEU A 364 -21.79 -6.74 -6.45
C LEU A 364 -20.28 -6.83 -6.24
N ALA A 365 -19.55 -6.57 -7.33
CA ALA A 365 -18.13 -6.31 -7.35
C ALA A 365 -17.89 -4.91 -7.93
N VAL A 366 -17.36 -4.00 -7.13
CA VAL A 366 -17.07 -2.62 -7.53
C VAL A 366 -15.56 -2.41 -7.52
N LEU A 367 -15.04 -1.92 -8.64
CA LEU A 367 -13.63 -1.66 -8.83
C LEU A 367 -13.41 -0.31 -9.51
N PRO A 368 -12.44 0.51 -9.05
CA PRO A 368 -12.00 1.66 -9.81
C PRO A 368 -11.49 1.27 -11.19
N PHE A 369 -11.74 2.13 -12.17
CA PHE A 369 -11.25 2.01 -13.53
C PHE A 369 -10.68 3.37 -13.95
N ASN A 370 -9.43 3.37 -14.38
CA ASN A 370 -8.74 4.59 -14.81
C ASN A 370 -8.01 4.32 -16.12
N ASP A 371 -8.33 5.08 -17.16
CA ASP A 371 -7.67 5.04 -18.46
C ASP A 371 -7.05 6.39 -18.81
N TRP A 372 -5.73 6.45 -18.68
CA TRP A 372 -4.95 7.66 -18.97
C TRP A 372 -4.95 8.05 -20.44
N GLN A 373 -5.23 7.13 -21.37
CA GLN A 373 -5.25 7.47 -22.81
C GLN A 373 -6.55 8.13 -23.23
N SER A 374 -7.67 7.70 -22.65
CA SER A 374 -9.00 8.27 -22.92
C SER A 374 -9.45 9.28 -21.86
N GLU A 375 -8.64 9.51 -20.84
CA GLU A 375 -8.95 10.31 -19.65
C GLU A 375 -10.26 9.88 -18.96
N SER A 376 -10.60 8.59 -19.10
CA SER A 376 -11.81 8.01 -18.54
C SER A 376 -11.52 7.41 -17.16
N ASN A 377 -12.06 8.07 -16.13
CA ASN A 377 -11.91 7.65 -14.74
C ASN A 377 -13.28 7.42 -14.09
N GLY A 378 -13.38 6.40 -13.25
CA GLY A 378 -14.60 6.08 -12.52
C GLY A 378 -14.48 4.77 -11.75
N ALA A 379 -15.63 4.15 -11.49
CA ALA A 379 -15.71 2.80 -10.97
C ALA A 379 -16.72 1.99 -11.77
N VAL A 380 -16.34 0.76 -12.08
CA VAL A 380 -17.19 -0.22 -12.75
C VAL A 380 -17.94 -0.99 -11.67
N VAL A 381 -19.25 -1.14 -11.84
CA VAL A 381 -20.10 -1.96 -10.98
C VAL A 381 -20.52 -3.20 -11.73
N LEU A 382 -20.01 -4.35 -11.30
CA LEU A 382 -20.36 -5.66 -11.85
C LEU A 382 -21.32 -6.38 -10.90
N ARG A 383 -22.31 -7.06 -11.47
CA ARG A 383 -23.08 -8.11 -10.82
C ARG A 383 -22.42 -9.46 -11.08
N VAL A 384 -22.21 -10.21 -10.02
CA VAL A 384 -21.64 -11.54 -9.97
C VAL A 384 -22.78 -12.54 -9.77
N GLY A 385 -23.12 -13.26 -10.84
CA GLY A 385 -24.06 -14.39 -10.80
C GLY A 385 -23.34 -15.72 -10.59
N ASP A 386 -24.09 -16.82 -10.68
CA ASP A 386 -23.55 -18.18 -10.48
C ASP A 386 -22.49 -18.56 -11.52
N ASP A 387 -22.70 -18.13 -12.77
CA ASP A 387 -21.84 -18.38 -13.94
C ASP A 387 -21.73 -17.16 -14.87
N SER A 388 -21.99 -15.95 -14.35
CA SER A 388 -22.04 -14.73 -15.17
C SER A 388 -21.41 -13.53 -14.46
N LEU A 389 -20.75 -12.66 -15.22
CA LEU A 389 -20.37 -11.32 -14.81
C LEU A 389 -21.09 -10.31 -15.70
N THR A 390 -21.91 -9.42 -15.13
CA THR A 390 -22.69 -8.43 -15.88
C THR A 390 -22.38 -7.03 -15.38
N GLU A 391 -21.96 -6.14 -16.27
CA GLU A 391 -21.80 -4.72 -15.95
C GLU A 391 -23.18 -4.08 -15.76
N LEU A 392 -23.46 -3.61 -14.54
CA LEU A 392 -24.69 -2.86 -14.23
C LEU A 392 -24.58 -1.40 -14.69
N GLY A 393 -23.36 -0.89 -14.70
CA GLY A 393 -23.03 0.45 -15.15
C GLY A 393 -21.75 0.93 -14.50
N ARG A 394 -21.54 2.25 -14.58
CA ARG A 394 -20.35 2.92 -14.06
C ARG A 394 -20.78 4.14 -13.29
N ILE A 395 -19.98 4.47 -12.29
CA ILE A 395 -20.08 5.73 -11.57
C ILE A 395 -18.81 6.52 -11.81
N ASP A 396 -18.95 7.82 -11.97
CA ASP A 396 -17.86 8.77 -12.05
C ASP A 396 -18.14 9.94 -11.10
N HIS A 397 -17.11 10.75 -10.92
CA HIS A 397 -17.16 11.98 -10.15
C HIS A 397 -17.23 13.20 -11.07
N ALA A 398 -17.70 13.06 -12.32
CA ALA A 398 -17.88 14.18 -13.23
C ALA A 398 -19.07 15.05 -12.80
N ASP A 399 -19.03 16.34 -13.08
CA ASP A 399 -20.17 17.21 -12.83
C ASP A 399 -21.36 16.88 -13.74
N GLU A 400 -22.58 17.21 -13.29
CA GLU A 400 -23.76 17.01 -14.12
C GLU A 400 -23.66 17.81 -15.43
N PRO A 401 -24.02 17.20 -16.57
CA PRO A 401 -24.06 17.91 -17.85
C PRO A 401 -24.96 19.15 -17.77
N GLY A 402 -24.41 20.31 -18.11
CA GLY A 402 -25.14 21.57 -18.11
C GLY A 402 -25.23 22.32 -16.77
N ALA A 403 -24.66 21.81 -15.67
CA ALA A 403 -24.53 22.61 -14.44
C ALA A 403 -23.60 23.83 -14.68
N GLU A 404 -23.96 24.99 -14.15
CA GLU A 404 -23.16 26.23 -14.26
C GLU A 404 -22.02 26.23 -13.25
N ALA A 405 -20.85 26.76 -13.65
CA ALA A 405 -19.76 27.05 -12.72
C ALA A 405 -20.11 28.34 -11.98
N VAL A 406 -20.65 28.20 -10.77
CA VAL A 406 -20.98 29.35 -9.91
C VAL A 406 -19.85 29.50 -8.89
N PRO A 407 -19.10 30.61 -8.92
CA PRO A 407 -18.10 30.89 -7.91
C PRO A 407 -18.76 30.98 -6.52
N PRO A 408 -18.20 30.31 -5.49
CA PRO A 408 -18.77 30.33 -4.15
C PRO A 408 -18.61 31.69 -3.44
N CYS A 409 -17.77 32.56 -3.99
CA CYS A 409 -17.43 33.87 -3.44
C CYS A 409 -17.47 34.94 -4.53
N PRO A 410 -17.48 36.23 -4.17
CA PRO A 410 -17.30 37.30 -5.14
C PRO A 410 -15.99 37.13 -5.91
N GLU A 411 -16.12 37.03 -7.23
CA GLU A 411 -14.98 37.04 -8.14
C GLU A 411 -14.24 38.37 -8.03
N VAL A 412 -12.93 38.28 -8.19
CA VAL A 412 -12.06 39.44 -8.26
C VAL A 412 -11.50 39.52 -9.65
N ASP A 413 -11.72 40.66 -10.31
CA ASP A 413 -11.04 40.94 -11.56
C ASP A 413 -9.55 41.16 -11.26
N VAL A 414 -8.72 40.23 -11.72
CA VAL A 414 -7.27 40.32 -11.57
C VAL A 414 -6.69 41.56 -12.25
N ASP A 415 -7.34 42.08 -13.30
CA ASP A 415 -6.91 43.34 -13.93
C ASP A 415 -7.24 44.56 -13.04
N ASP A 416 -8.21 44.47 -12.13
CA ASP A 416 -8.48 45.51 -11.12
C ASP A 416 -7.48 45.47 -9.95
N LEU A 417 -6.81 44.33 -9.73
CA LEU A 417 -5.81 44.14 -8.68
C LEU A 417 -4.37 44.47 -9.14
N ALA A 418 -4.09 44.41 -10.44
CA ALA A 418 -2.75 44.56 -10.98
C ALA A 418 -2.25 46.02 -10.90
N GLY A 419 -1.11 46.25 -10.24
CA GLY A 419 -0.27 47.41 -10.53
C GLY A 419 0.24 47.36 -11.98
N GLN A 420 0.79 48.45 -12.53
CA GLN A 420 1.25 48.57 -13.93
C GLN A 420 2.38 47.59 -14.37
N SER A 421 2.67 46.52 -13.62
CA SER A 421 3.65 45.48 -13.94
C SER A 421 2.97 44.27 -14.62
N GLY A 422 3.37 43.97 -15.84
CA GLY A 422 2.74 43.00 -16.73
C GLY A 422 3.09 41.52 -16.49
N ASP A 423 3.31 41.07 -15.25
CA ASP A 423 3.78 39.69 -14.96
C ASP A 423 2.65 38.68 -14.63
N MET A 424 1.36 39.05 -14.76
CA MET A 424 0.20 38.18 -14.50
C MET A 424 -0.20 37.24 -15.66
N GLU A 425 0.66 37.04 -16.66
CA GLU A 425 0.37 36.18 -17.82
C GLU A 425 -0.07 34.73 -17.47
N PRO A 426 0.43 34.07 -16.39
CA PRO A 426 -0.04 32.74 -16.00
C PRO A 426 -1.47 32.68 -15.44
N MET A 427 -1.99 33.79 -14.91
CA MET A 427 -3.34 33.91 -14.34
C MET A 427 -4.34 34.56 -15.31
N ARG A 428 -3.83 35.16 -16.40
CA ARG A 428 -4.63 35.64 -17.51
C ARG A 428 -5.07 34.44 -18.35
N GLY A 429 -6.17 33.84 -17.94
CA GLY A 429 -6.79 32.68 -18.57
C GLY A 429 -8.18 32.42 -18.00
N ASP A 430 -8.63 31.18 -18.06
CA ASP A 430 -9.93 30.76 -17.52
C ASP A 430 -9.90 30.56 -15.98
N SER A 431 -8.84 30.99 -15.27
CA SER A 431 -8.76 30.90 -13.81
C SER A 431 -9.59 31.98 -13.12
N VAL A 432 -10.29 31.62 -12.04
CA VAL A 432 -11.15 32.51 -11.26
C VAL A 432 -10.50 32.79 -9.90
N VAL A 433 -10.23 34.06 -9.62
CA VAL A 433 -9.67 34.52 -8.34
C VAL A 433 -10.81 35.06 -7.49
N MET A 434 -10.81 34.72 -6.20
CA MET A 434 -11.87 35.07 -5.27
C MET A 434 -11.31 35.49 -3.91
N PHE A 435 -12.02 36.41 -3.26
CA PHE A 435 -11.85 36.69 -1.83
C PHE A 435 -13.01 36.06 -1.06
N CYS A 436 -12.70 35.03 -0.28
CA CYS A 436 -13.68 34.27 0.49
C CYS A 436 -13.59 34.60 1.97
N GLU A 437 -14.67 34.38 2.73
CA GLU A 437 -14.59 34.43 4.20
C GLU A 437 -13.56 33.41 4.70
N GLN A 438 -12.80 33.76 5.74
CA GLN A 438 -11.76 32.88 6.28
C GLN A 438 -12.29 31.50 6.67
N GLY A 439 -11.58 30.46 6.21
CA GLY A 439 -11.93 29.06 6.48
C GLY A 439 -13.10 28.54 5.66
N MET A 440 -13.50 29.24 4.59
CA MET A 440 -14.44 28.72 3.61
C MET A 440 -13.74 27.72 2.68
N ASP A 441 -14.28 26.52 2.58
CA ASP A 441 -13.93 25.58 1.51
C ASP A 441 -14.64 26.03 0.23
N ALA A 442 -13.86 26.54 -0.73
CA ALA A 442 -14.37 26.92 -2.04
C ALA A 442 -14.07 25.83 -3.05
N THR A 443 -15.12 25.31 -3.66
CA THR A 443 -15.05 24.43 -4.81
C THR A 443 -15.82 25.09 -5.95
N MET A 444 -15.35 24.89 -7.17
CA MET A 444 -15.97 25.48 -8.35
C MET A 444 -15.96 24.45 -9.48
N LYS A 445 -17.11 24.24 -10.11
CA LYS A 445 -17.27 23.24 -11.18
C LYS A 445 -16.28 23.47 -12.32
N GLY A 446 -15.70 22.39 -12.83
CA GLY A 446 -14.70 22.41 -13.91
C GLY A 446 -13.39 23.07 -13.51
N HIS A 447 -13.16 23.26 -12.20
CA HIS A 447 -11.97 23.88 -11.67
C HIS A 447 -11.50 23.18 -10.39
N TRP A 448 -10.18 23.17 -10.19
CA TRP A 448 -9.59 22.83 -8.91
C TRP A 448 -9.16 24.13 -8.22
N CYS A 449 -9.51 24.28 -6.95
CA CYS A 449 -9.31 25.52 -6.21
C CYS A 449 -8.21 25.35 -5.17
N ASP A 450 -7.23 26.25 -5.19
CA ASP A 450 -6.22 26.39 -4.15
C ASP A 450 -6.63 27.46 -3.15
N LEU A 451 -6.64 27.10 -1.87
CA LEU A 451 -6.75 28.06 -0.78
C LEU A 451 -5.36 28.57 -0.41
N MET A 452 -5.17 29.88 -0.53
CA MET A 452 -3.98 30.58 -0.03
C MET A 452 -4.34 31.26 1.28
N LYS A 453 -3.74 30.76 2.36
CA LYS A 453 -3.88 31.37 3.69
C LYS A 453 -3.30 32.80 3.64
N LEU A 454 -3.85 33.71 4.43
CA LEU A 454 -3.48 35.13 4.44
C LEU A 454 -1.96 35.40 4.45
N SER A 455 -1.17 34.61 5.21
CA SER A 455 0.30 34.75 5.25
C SER A 455 0.98 34.48 3.90
N ASP A 456 0.44 33.54 3.14
CA ASP A 456 0.95 33.14 1.81
C ASP A 456 0.36 34.06 0.74
N ALA A 457 -0.84 34.60 0.98
CA ALA A 457 -1.51 35.56 0.11
C ALA A 457 -0.75 36.90 0.00
N TYR A 458 -0.08 37.36 1.06
CA TYR A 458 0.79 38.55 1.01
C TYR A 458 2.01 38.35 0.10
N TRP A 459 2.70 37.20 0.26
CA TRP A 459 3.83 36.84 -0.60
C TRP A 459 3.38 36.68 -2.06
N TRP A 460 2.26 35.99 -2.27
CA TRP A 460 1.63 35.83 -3.57
C TRP A 460 1.27 37.18 -4.21
N ALA A 461 0.67 38.10 -3.44
CA ALA A 461 0.34 39.43 -3.94
C ALA A 461 1.59 40.20 -4.39
N GLU A 462 2.68 40.14 -3.63
CA GLU A 462 3.96 40.76 -4.01
C GLU A 462 4.58 40.11 -5.27
N GLU A 463 4.58 38.78 -5.37
CA GLU A 463 5.15 38.03 -6.50
C GLU A 463 4.40 38.33 -7.82
N PHE A 464 3.07 38.50 -7.75
CA PHE A 464 2.22 38.74 -8.92
C PHE A 464 1.86 40.22 -9.16
N GLY A 465 2.46 41.15 -8.39
CA GLY A 465 2.30 42.60 -8.59
C GLY A 465 0.94 43.16 -8.16
N ILE A 466 0.28 42.50 -7.21
CA ILE A 466 -0.97 42.92 -6.58
C ILE A 466 -0.63 43.71 -5.31
N ASP A 467 -1.28 44.85 -5.12
CA ASP A 467 -1.15 45.61 -3.86
C ASP A 467 -1.81 44.81 -2.71
N PRO A 468 -1.04 44.35 -1.70
CA PRO A 468 -1.60 43.50 -0.66
C PRO A 468 -2.64 44.21 0.23
N ASP A 469 -2.69 45.54 0.20
CA ASP A 469 -3.74 46.33 0.87
C ASP A 469 -5.12 46.18 0.19
N GLN A 470 -5.19 45.63 -1.02
CA GLN A 470 -6.46 45.33 -1.73
C GLN A 470 -7.13 44.05 -1.24
N ILE A 471 -6.42 43.17 -0.52
CA ILE A 471 -6.99 41.94 0.04
C ILE A 471 -7.78 42.31 1.31
N PRO A 472 -9.10 42.08 1.37
CA PRO A 472 -9.90 42.43 2.54
C PRO A 472 -9.40 41.73 3.82
N THR A 473 -9.35 42.48 4.91
CA THR A 473 -8.96 41.93 6.21
C THR A 473 -9.97 40.86 6.65
N GLY A 474 -9.51 39.64 6.91
CA GLY A 474 -10.38 38.52 7.29
C GLY A 474 -10.88 37.68 6.12
N SER A 475 -10.29 37.84 4.93
CA SER A 475 -10.54 37.00 3.76
C SER A 475 -9.37 36.06 3.46
N ASP A 476 -9.67 34.89 2.92
CA ASP A 476 -8.71 34.01 2.25
C ASP A 476 -8.74 34.28 0.75
N VAL A 477 -7.59 34.14 0.08
CA VAL A 477 -7.51 34.22 -1.39
C VAL A 477 -7.63 32.82 -1.95
N ILE A 478 -8.61 32.62 -2.83
CA ILE A 478 -8.85 31.34 -3.47
C ILE A 478 -8.68 31.51 -4.97
N VAL A 479 -7.86 30.65 -5.57
CA VAL A 479 -7.65 30.62 -7.02
C VAL A 479 -8.15 29.29 -7.54
N CYS A 480 -9.19 29.34 -8.37
CA CYS A 480 -9.75 28.18 -9.04
C CYS A 480 -9.23 28.12 -10.48
N TRP A 481 -8.55 27.02 -10.80
CA TRP A 481 -7.94 26.77 -12.10
C TRP A 481 -8.77 25.78 -12.91
N PRO A 482 -8.97 25.98 -14.22
CA PRO A 482 -9.71 25.04 -15.05
C PRO A 482 -9.09 23.65 -14.97
N ASP A 483 -9.92 22.64 -14.74
CA ASP A 483 -9.49 21.23 -14.69
C ASP A 483 -9.49 20.55 -16.06
N GLY A 484 -9.95 21.25 -17.11
CA GLY A 484 -10.04 20.72 -18.47
C GLY A 484 -11.09 19.62 -18.64
N GLY A 485 -12.00 19.45 -17.68
CA GLY A 485 -12.96 18.35 -17.64
C GLY A 485 -12.37 17.05 -17.07
N TYR A 486 -11.20 17.11 -16.44
CA TYR A 486 -10.56 15.94 -15.84
C TYR A 486 -11.36 15.40 -14.65
N VAL A 487 -11.80 14.15 -14.75
CA VAL A 487 -12.52 13.48 -13.66
C VAL A 487 -11.52 12.81 -12.72
N GLN A 488 -11.56 13.15 -11.43
CA GLN A 488 -10.68 12.52 -10.44
C GLN A 488 -10.93 11.00 -10.33
N PRO A 489 -9.87 10.17 -10.36
CA PRO A 489 -9.95 8.74 -10.06
C PRO A 489 -10.68 8.43 -8.76
N ILE A 490 -11.67 7.55 -8.82
CA ILE A 490 -12.28 6.97 -7.63
C ILE A 490 -11.25 6.06 -6.95
N GLN A 491 -11.00 6.26 -5.67
CA GLN A 491 -10.02 5.52 -4.89
C GLN A 491 -10.64 4.47 -3.98
N ARG A 492 -11.85 4.75 -3.46
CA ARG A 492 -12.56 3.87 -2.53
C ARG A 492 -14.03 3.82 -2.86
N THR A 493 -14.63 2.67 -2.60
CA THR A 493 -16.09 2.51 -2.58
C THR A 493 -16.50 1.74 -1.34
N LEU A 494 -17.68 2.04 -0.82
CA LEU A 494 -18.23 1.45 0.40
C LEU A 494 -19.76 1.54 0.38
N VAL A 495 -20.43 0.65 1.10
CA VAL A 495 -21.88 0.70 1.27
C VAL A 495 -22.22 1.20 2.65
N ILE A 496 -23.00 2.29 2.73
CA ILE A 496 -23.56 2.81 3.99
C ILE A 496 -25.08 2.83 3.83
N GLY A 497 -25.79 2.13 4.72
CA GLY A 497 -27.23 1.94 4.59
C GLY A 497 -27.58 1.27 3.26
N ASP A 498 -28.34 1.97 2.43
CA ASP A 498 -28.78 1.52 1.10
C ASP A 498 -28.04 2.21 -0.07
N GLY A 499 -27.03 3.04 0.24
CA GLY A 499 -26.25 3.80 -0.74
C GLY A 499 -24.88 3.22 -1.02
N LEU A 500 -24.46 3.27 -2.30
CA LEU A 500 -23.08 3.04 -2.73
C LEU A 500 -22.33 4.37 -2.69
N TRP A 501 -21.39 4.48 -1.78
CA TRP A 501 -20.55 5.66 -1.61
C TRP A 501 -19.23 5.47 -2.32
N SER A 502 -18.78 6.49 -3.05
CA SER A 502 -17.49 6.55 -3.72
C SER A 502 -16.71 7.79 -3.32
N TYR A 503 -15.39 7.63 -3.16
CA TYR A 503 -14.47 8.69 -2.75
C TYR A 503 -13.38 8.90 -3.81
N SER A 504 -13.15 10.16 -4.17
CA SER A 504 -11.97 10.66 -4.87
C SER A 504 -11.39 11.84 -4.10
N ARG A 505 -10.22 12.34 -4.51
CA ARG A 505 -9.50 13.41 -3.80
C ARG A 505 -10.34 14.66 -3.49
N GLN A 506 -11.31 14.98 -4.34
CA GLN A 506 -12.10 16.22 -4.28
C GLN A 506 -13.60 15.98 -4.02
N ARG A 507 -14.02 14.71 -3.92
CA ARG A 507 -15.46 14.40 -3.92
C ARG A 507 -15.75 13.11 -3.19
N LEU A 508 -16.78 13.17 -2.37
CA LEU A 508 -17.54 12.03 -1.88
C LEU A 508 -18.90 12.04 -2.58
N GLN A 509 -19.32 10.91 -3.12
CA GLN A 509 -20.59 10.80 -3.86
C GLN A 509 -21.35 9.58 -3.39
N GLU A 510 -22.67 9.71 -3.26
CA GLU A 510 -23.57 8.58 -3.05
C GLU A 510 -24.34 8.29 -4.34
N ASN A 511 -24.40 7.02 -4.70
CA ASN A 511 -25.21 6.49 -5.78
C ASN A 511 -26.19 5.44 -5.22
N ALA A 512 -27.37 5.33 -5.81
CA ALA A 512 -28.29 4.25 -5.53
C ALA A 512 -27.66 2.91 -5.93
N LEU A 513 -27.78 1.87 -5.09
CA LEU A 513 -27.27 0.53 -5.43
C LEU A 513 -27.95 -0.05 -6.68
N GLU A 514 -29.23 0.25 -6.89
CA GLU A 514 -29.97 -0.11 -8.08
C GLU A 514 -29.98 1.05 -9.08
N GLY A 515 -29.61 0.78 -10.33
CA GLY A 515 -29.58 1.77 -11.40
C GLY A 515 -28.47 2.82 -11.29
N LEU A 516 -27.72 2.86 -10.19
CA LEU A 516 -26.53 3.71 -10.00
C LEU A 516 -26.80 5.22 -10.11
N ALA A 517 -28.05 5.66 -9.95
CA ALA A 517 -28.41 7.06 -9.98
C ALA A 517 -27.67 7.82 -8.88
N ARG A 518 -27.04 8.94 -9.22
CA ARG A 518 -26.41 9.86 -8.27
C ARG A 518 -27.49 10.42 -7.34
N LEU A 519 -27.28 10.27 -6.03
CA LEU A 519 -28.22 10.72 -4.98
C LEU A 519 -27.75 12.00 -4.33
N GLN A 520 -26.46 12.09 -4.01
CA GLN A 520 -25.85 13.28 -3.42
C GLN A 520 -24.35 13.35 -3.69
N VAL A 521 -23.82 14.56 -3.58
CA VAL A 521 -22.41 14.91 -3.77
C VAL A 521 -22.00 15.79 -2.59
N VAL A 522 -20.84 15.49 -2.03
CA VAL A 522 -20.14 16.31 -1.05
C VAL A 522 -18.77 16.60 -1.65
N ASP A 523 -18.51 17.86 -1.99
CA ASP A 523 -17.18 18.28 -2.43
C ASP A 523 -16.26 18.41 -1.20
N LEU A 524 -14.98 18.06 -1.37
CA LEU A 524 -13.99 17.88 -0.29
C LEU A 524 -12.79 18.82 -0.39
#